data_AF-F8SRA0-F1
#
_entry.id   AF-F8SRA0-F1
#
_cell.length_a   1.000
_cell.length_b   1.000
_cell.length_c   1.000
_cell.angle_alpha   90.00
_cell.angle_beta   90.00
_cell.angle_gamma   90.00
#
_symmetry.space_group_name_H-M   'P 1'
#
loop_
_entity.id
_entity.type
_entity.pdbx_description
1 polymer ?
#
loop_
_entity_poly.entity_id
_entity_poly.type
_entity_poly.pdbx_seq_one_letter_code
_entity_poly.pdbx_strand_id
1 'polypeptide(L)'
;IFVKTHPKSRHLYVDTALNPDTKISQSVAVFDIDDFDAGYKVLPIVEWADLKGPGAKRVVQPEFNAAGDEVWFSVWNGKEEESAIVVVDDKTLQLKAVIKDKRLITPTGKFN
;
A
#
# COMPACT_ATOMS: atom_id res chain seq x y z
N ILE A 1 -3.45 -5.39 -10.97
CA ILE A 1 -4.07 -5.76 -9.68
C ILE A 1 -3.13 -6.74 -9.04
N PHE A 2 -2.63 -6.42 -7.86
CA PHE A 2 -1.88 -7.34 -7.01
C PHE A 2 -2.72 -7.71 -5.79
N VAL A 3 -2.64 -8.98 -5.41
CA VAL A 3 -3.27 -9.55 -4.21
C VAL A 3 -2.17 -10.20 -3.39
N LYS A 4 -2.15 -9.99 -2.08
CA LYS A 4 -1.08 -10.50 -1.22
C LYS A 4 -1.59 -10.85 0.18
N THR A 5 -1.02 -11.91 0.73
CA THR A 5 -1.10 -12.28 2.15
C THR A 5 0.24 -12.91 2.56
N HIS A 6 0.34 -13.36 3.81
CA HIS A 6 1.51 -14.06 4.36
C HIS A 6 1.05 -15.14 5.34
N PRO A 7 1.74 -16.30 5.49
CA PRO A 7 1.30 -17.39 6.38
C PRO A 7 1.08 -17.03 7.86
N LYS A 8 1.60 -15.88 8.32
CA LYS A 8 1.41 -15.36 9.68
C LYS A 8 0.40 -14.22 9.79
N SER A 9 -0.08 -13.71 8.66
CA SER A 9 -1.09 -12.66 8.58
C SER A 9 -2.47 -13.30 8.54
N ARG A 10 -3.46 -12.60 9.11
CA ARG A 10 -4.90 -12.92 8.93
C ARG A 10 -5.54 -12.03 7.87
N HIS A 11 -4.74 -11.26 7.13
CA HIS A 11 -5.22 -10.25 6.21
C HIS A 11 -4.90 -10.57 4.75
N LEU A 12 -5.86 -10.29 3.87
CA LEU A 12 -5.68 -10.31 2.42
C LEU A 12 -5.75 -8.89 1.87
N TYR A 13 -4.64 -8.42 1.31
CA TYR A 13 -4.49 -7.08 0.76
C TYR A 13 -4.71 -7.08 -0.76
N VAL A 14 -5.52 -6.15 -1.24
CA VAL A 14 -5.85 -5.99 -2.67
C VAL A 14 -5.64 -4.54 -3.08
N ASP A 15 -4.77 -4.32 -4.06
CA ASP A 15 -4.62 -3.00 -4.69
C ASP A 15 -5.56 -2.78 -5.86
N THR A 16 -5.75 -1.51 -6.20
CA THR A 16 -6.58 -1.04 -7.31
C THR A 16 -5.86 0.00 -8.16
N ALA A 17 -4.55 -0.18 -8.37
CA ALA A 17 -3.64 0.82 -8.94
C ALA A 17 -4.13 1.48 -10.24
N LEU A 18 -4.84 0.75 -11.10
CA LEU A 18 -5.32 1.22 -12.41
C LEU A 18 -6.78 1.69 -12.41
N ASN A 19 -7.45 1.76 -11.25
CA ASN A 19 -8.80 2.30 -11.15
C ASN A 19 -8.83 3.77 -11.61
N PRO A 20 -9.84 4.20 -12.40
CA PRO A 20 -9.96 5.58 -12.85
C PRO A 20 -10.32 6.55 -11.72
N ASP A 21 -10.96 6.09 -10.65
CA ASP A 21 -11.22 6.88 -9.46
C ASP A 21 -9.92 7.00 -8.63
N THR A 22 -9.55 8.24 -8.31
CA THR A 22 -8.34 8.53 -7.56
C THR A 22 -8.42 8.03 -6.12
N LYS A 23 -9.57 8.13 -5.45
CA LYS A 23 -9.73 7.61 -4.08
C LYS A 23 -9.52 6.11 -4.02
N ILE A 24 -9.94 5.39 -5.07
CA ILE A 24 -9.80 3.94 -5.16
C ILE A 24 -8.37 3.54 -5.56
N SER A 25 -7.77 4.20 -6.55
CA SER A 25 -6.38 3.89 -6.94
C SER A 25 -5.32 4.34 -5.93
N GLN A 26 -5.69 5.19 -4.96
CA GLN A 26 -4.83 5.71 -3.89
C GLN A 26 -5.04 5.00 -2.54
N SER A 27 -5.82 3.92 -2.50
CA SER A 27 -6.11 3.13 -1.30
C SER A 27 -5.91 1.63 -1.54
N VAL A 28 -6.04 0.85 -0.47
CA VAL A 28 -5.94 -0.61 -0.49
C VAL A 28 -7.12 -1.19 0.27
N ALA A 29 -7.75 -2.23 -0.28
CA ALA A 29 -8.74 -3.02 0.41
C ALA A 29 -8.07 -4.14 1.21
N VAL A 30 -8.54 -4.38 2.43
CA VAL A 30 -8.02 -5.42 3.33
C VAL A 30 -9.17 -6.26 3.87
N PHE A 31 -9.13 -7.55 3.58
CA PHE A 31 -10.10 -8.52 4.07
C PHE A 31 -9.52 -9.27 5.26
N ASP A 32 -10.37 -9.66 6.20
CA ASP A 32 -10.07 -10.67 7.20
C ASP A 32 -10.26 -12.05 6.54
N ILE A 33 -9.22 -12.89 6.55
CA ILE A 33 -9.24 -14.22 5.92
C ILE A 33 -10.13 -15.19 6.71
N ASP A 34 -10.35 -14.93 7.99
CA ASP A 34 -11.18 -15.78 8.85
C ASP A 34 -12.66 -15.38 8.83
N ASP A 35 -12.98 -14.21 8.27
CA ASP A 35 -14.36 -13.71 8.14
C ASP A 35 -14.52 -12.80 6.91
N PHE A 36 -14.66 -13.41 5.73
CA PHE A 36 -14.90 -12.68 4.49
C PHE A 36 -16.29 -12.01 4.43
N ASP A 37 -17.26 -12.48 5.24
CA ASP A 37 -18.62 -11.95 5.26
C ASP A 37 -18.69 -10.57 5.95
N ALA A 38 -17.71 -10.25 6.80
CA ALA A 38 -17.53 -8.92 7.38
C ALA A 38 -17.17 -7.83 6.34
N GLY A 39 -16.81 -8.22 5.12
CA GLY A 39 -16.39 -7.31 4.06
C GLY A 39 -14.92 -6.90 4.18
N TYR A 40 -14.58 -5.71 3.68
CA TYR A 40 -13.21 -5.19 3.68
C TYR A 40 -13.08 -3.85 4.41
N LYS A 41 -11.90 -3.62 4.96
CA LYS A 41 -11.44 -2.31 5.43
C LYS A 41 -10.70 -1.61 4.29
N VAL A 42 -10.75 -0.28 4.28
CA VAL A 42 -10.00 0.54 3.33
C VAL A 42 -8.87 1.23 4.07
N LEU A 43 -7.63 1.04 3.61
CA LEU A 43 -6.47 1.75 4.13
C LEU A 43 -6.14 2.96 3.25
N PRO A 44 -6.08 4.18 3.81
CA PRO A 44 -5.81 5.40 3.04
C PRO A 44 -4.30 5.60 2.85
N ILE A 45 -3.66 4.69 2.11
CA ILE A 45 -2.19 4.61 1.97
C ILE A 45 -1.56 5.94 1.50
N VAL A 46 -2.16 6.62 0.52
CA VAL A 46 -1.62 7.91 0.03
C VAL A 46 -1.81 9.04 1.03
N GLU A 47 -2.90 9.03 1.80
CA GLU A 47 -3.12 9.99 2.88
C GLU A 47 -2.00 9.86 3.92
N TRP A 48 -1.69 8.62 4.31
CA TRP A 48 -0.59 8.33 5.23
C TRP A 48 0.79 8.71 4.67
N ALA A 49 0.99 8.60 3.36
CA ALA A 49 2.24 9.01 2.73
C ALA A 49 2.49 10.53 2.82
N ASP A 50 1.45 11.34 3.03
CA ASP A 50 1.50 12.80 3.14
C ASP A 50 2.39 13.46 2.07
N LEU A 51 2.21 13.07 0.81
CA LEU A 51 2.96 13.62 -0.33
C LEU A 51 2.40 14.97 -0.74
N LYS A 52 3.27 15.98 -0.90
CA LYS A 52 2.84 17.32 -1.31
C LYS A 52 2.85 17.41 -2.85
N GLY A 53 1.92 18.19 -3.39
CA GLY A 53 1.87 18.50 -4.82
C GLY A 53 1.06 17.51 -5.68
N PRO A 54 1.12 17.68 -7.02
CA PRO A 54 0.29 16.96 -7.96
C PRO A 54 0.71 15.49 -8.15
N GLY A 55 0.14 14.82 -9.14
CA GLY A 55 0.49 13.45 -9.52
C GLY A 55 -0.56 12.43 -9.10
N ALA A 56 -0.58 11.31 -9.85
CA ALA A 56 -1.59 10.26 -9.74
C ALA A 56 -1.52 9.48 -8.41
N LYS A 57 -0.32 9.33 -7.82
CA LYS A 57 -0.06 8.65 -6.53
C LYS A 57 -0.68 7.25 -6.44
N ARG A 58 -0.56 6.45 -7.51
CA ARG A 58 -1.19 5.12 -7.57
C ARG A 58 -0.53 4.19 -6.55
N VAL A 59 -1.33 3.53 -5.72
CA VAL A 59 -0.81 2.55 -4.76
C VAL A 59 -0.67 1.21 -5.45
N VAL A 60 0.51 0.60 -5.34
CA VAL A 60 0.81 -0.63 -6.07
C VAL A 60 1.64 -1.63 -5.27
N GLN A 61 1.27 -2.90 -5.43
CA GLN A 61 1.96 -4.10 -5.02
C GLN A 61 2.24 -4.16 -3.50
N PRO A 62 1.36 -4.74 -2.69
CA PRO A 62 1.70 -5.15 -1.32
C PRO A 62 2.86 -6.16 -1.31
N GLU A 63 3.86 -5.94 -0.47
CA GLU A 63 4.97 -6.86 -0.24
C GLU A 63 5.27 -6.98 1.26
N PHE A 64 5.38 -8.21 1.78
CA PHE A 64 5.66 -8.43 3.19
C PHE A 64 7.17 -8.41 3.48
N ASN A 65 7.53 -8.07 4.72
CA ASN A 65 8.86 -8.37 5.25
C ASN A 65 9.02 -9.88 5.56
N ALA A 66 10.25 -10.32 5.83
CA ALA A 66 10.53 -11.73 6.13
C ALA A 66 9.83 -12.26 7.39
N ALA A 67 9.57 -11.37 8.36
CA ALA A 67 8.88 -11.73 9.58
C ALA A 67 7.38 -11.97 9.36
N GLY A 68 6.79 -11.33 8.35
CA GLY A 68 5.37 -11.39 8.02
C GLY A 68 4.49 -10.49 8.87
N ASP A 69 5.06 -9.49 9.54
CA ASP A 69 4.35 -8.57 10.45
C ASP A 69 4.29 -7.13 9.91
N GLU A 70 4.91 -6.87 8.76
CA GLU A 70 4.81 -5.61 8.04
C GLU A 70 4.47 -5.86 6.58
N VAL A 71 3.68 -4.97 6.01
CA VAL A 71 3.33 -4.97 4.58
C VAL A 71 3.60 -3.59 3.98
N TRP A 72 4.30 -3.58 2.85
CA TRP A 72 4.87 -2.40 2.24
C TRP A 72 4.15 -2.09 0.92
N PHE A 73 3.84 -0.83 0.69
CA PHE A 73 3.16 -0.35 -0.51
C PHE A 73 3.95 0.74 -1.19
N SER A 74 4.08 0.67 -2.52
CA SER A 74 4.64 1.79 -3.28
C SER A 74 3.53 2.80 -3.57
N VAL A 75 3.78 4.07 -3.25
CA VAL A 75 2.99 5.19 -3.76
C VAL A 75 3.67 5.70 -5.02
N TRP A 76 3.22 5.16 -6.15
CA TRP A 76 3.82 5.38 -7.47
C TRP A 76 3.30 6.66 -8.09
N ASN A 77 4.19 7.65 -8.16
CA ASN A 77 3.98 8.91 -8.86
C ASN A 77 4.85 8.98 -10.14
N GLY A 78 4.70 10.05 -10.92
CA GLY A 78 5.54 10.27 -12.09
C GLY A 78 6.98 10.67 -11.70
N LYS A 79 7.84 10.80 -12.72
CA LYS A 79 9.29 11.01 -12.53
C LYS A 79 9.62 12.32 -11.80
N GLU A 80 8.85 13.37 -12.06
CA GLU A 80 9.10 14.71 -11.53
C GLU A 80 8.30 14.99 -10.24
N GLU A 81 7.42 14.06 -9.83
CA GLU A 81 6.60 14.17 -8.63
C GLU A 81 7.13 13.33 -7.46
N GLU A 82 6.85 13.78 -6.23
CA GLU A 82 7.25 13.07 -5.02
C GLU A 82 6.54 11.70 -4.93
N SER A 83 7.28 10.68 -4.52
CA SER A 83 6.80 9.31 -4.30
C SER A 83 7.19 8.83 -2.89
N ALA A 84 6.61 7.72 -2.44
CA ALA A 84 6.95 7.12 -1.14
C ALA A 84 6.80 5.60 -1.16
N ILE A 85 7.36 4.95 -0.14
CA ILE A 85 6.93 3.62 0.29
C ILE A 85 6.25 3.77 1.66
N VAL A 86 5.06 3.22 1.82
CA VAL A 86 4.33 3.19 3.08
C VAL A 86 4.41 1.81 3.67
N VAL A 87 4.79 1.73 4.95
CA VAL A 87 4.87 0.50 5.72
C VAL A 87 3.68 0.48 6.68
N VAL A 88 2.91 -0.61 6.63
CA VAL A 88 1.76 -0.85 7.50
C VAL A 88 2.11 -1.98 8.45
N ASP A 89 1.76 -1.80 9.72
CA ASP A 89 1.78 -2.87 10.72
C ASP A 89 0.63 -3.83 10.44
N ASP A 90 0.93 -5.07 10.06
CA ASP A 90 -0.08 -6.03 9.60
C ASP A 90 -1.06 -6.41 10.71
N LYS A 91 -0.62 -6.44 11.97
CA LYS A 91 -1.49 -6.88 13.08
C LYS A 91 -2.55 -5.85 13.41
N THR A 92 -2.18 -4.57 13.35
CA THR A 92 -3.04 -3.46 13.76
C THR A 92 -3.71 -2.76 12.58
N LEU A 93 -3.23 -2.97 11.35
CA LEU A 93 -3.60 -2.25 10.14
C LEU A 93 -3.35 -0.74 10.24
N GLN A 94 -2.34 -0.34 11.03
CA GLN A 94 -1.97 1.06 11.24
C GLN A 94 -0.70 1.43 10.48
N LEU A 95 -0.56 2.72 10.19
CA LEU A 95 0.67 3.29 9.64
C LEU A 95 1.83 3.00 10.60
N LYS A 96 2.87 2.35 10.09
CA LYS A 96 4.10 2.09 10.83
C LYS A 96 5.22 3.04 10.45
N ALA A 97 5.43 3.26 9.15
CA ALA A 97 6.45 4.17 8.65
C ALA A 97 6.13 4.69 7.24
N VAL A 98 6.77 5.80 6.87
CA VAL A 98 6.79 6.32 5.50
C VAL A 98 8.23 6.55 5.10
N ILE A 99 8.65 5.93 3.99
CA ILE A 99 9.98 6.07 3.42
C ILE A 99 9.89 7.06 2.26
N LYS A 100 10.60 8.19 2.40
CA LYS A 100 10.77 9.22 1.37
C LYS A 100 12.25 9.49 1.19
N ASP A 101 12.69 9.63 -0.06
CA ASP A 101 14.06 9.99 -0.40
C ASP A 101 14.07 10.65 -1.78
N LYS A 102 14.94 11.64 -2.02
CA LYS A 102 15.07 12.28 -3.34
C LYS A 102 15.48 11.30 -4.44
N ARG A 103 16.11 10.18 -4.07
CA ARG A 103 16.50 9.08 -4.97
C ARG A 103 15.36 8.10 -5.24
N LEU A 104 14.28 8.14 -4.46
CA LEU A 104 13.13 7.24 -4.59
C LEU A 104 12.20 7.74 -5.71
N ILE A 105 12.70 7.68 -6.94
CA ILE A 105 11.98 8.12 -8.13
C ILE A 105 11.16 6.94 -8.67
N THR A 106 9.84 7.14 -8.84
CA THR A 106 8.93 6.15 -9.45
C THR A 106 9.03 4.73 -8.86
N PRO A 107 8.94 4.55 -7.52
CA PRO A 107 8.99 3.23 -6.92
C PRO A 107 7.80 2.38 -7.36
N THR A 108 8.04 1.13 -7.77
CA THR A 108 7.02 0.20 -8.25
C THR A 108 7.17 -1.16 -7.56
N GLY A 109 7.94 -2.07 -8.15
CA GLY A 109 8.22 -3.39 -7.60
C GLY A 109 9.09 -3.34 -6.35
N LYS A 110 8.72 -4.13 -5.34
CA LYS A 110 9.41 -4.39 -4.08
C LYS A 110 9.54 -5.90 -3.93
N PHE A 111 10.70 -6.39 -3.48
CA PHE A 111 10.99 -7.81 -3.30
C PHE A 111 11.78 -7.97 -1.99
N ASN A 112 11.25 -8.78 -1.07
CA ASN A 112 11.93 -9.12 0.17
C ASN A 112 12.90 -10.29 -0.01
#